data_AF-A0A535P7T8-F1
#
_entry.id   AF-A0A535P7T8-F1
#
_cell.length_a   1.000
_cell.length_b   1.000
_cell.length_c   1.000
_cell.angle_alpha   90.00
_cell.angle_beta   90.00
_cell.angle_gamma   90.00
#
_symmetry.space_group_name_H-M   'P 1'
#
loop_
_entity.id
_entity.type
_entity.pdbx_description
1 polymer ?
#
loop_
_entity_poly.entity_id
_entity_poly.type
_entity_poly.pdbx_seq_one_letter_code
_entity_poly.pdbx_strand_id
1 'polypeptide(L)'
;MPVGVLVPLIVFALLALLFALVLRRAALLVARMREADSFRAAVTDLATRIDISLGGVVERIDSVRRHQLPSDAIADNLEAATEAVGRYAEEGRALRAPPSARVQRDSIVAELERAGRALEMVVHGAELMTTQPGPARELEAQTSIKRGYLNLIHAREAIGRLAVEAATPPAPTGEVLGRREL
;
A
#
# COMPACT_ATOMS: atom_id res chain seq x y z
N MET A 1 -60.91 10.11 -20.46
CA MET A 1 -60.24 10.68 -19.26
C MET A 1 -60.33 12.19 -19.34
N PRO A 2 -60.92 12.90 -18.37
CA PRO A 2 -60.94 14.35 -18.39
C PRO A 2 -59.50 14.87 -18.35
N VAL A 3 -59.17 15.84 -19.20
CA VAL A 3 -57.81 16.42 -19.34
C VAL A 3 -57.25 16.88 -17.98
N GLY A 4 -58.12 17.30 -17.05
CA GLY A 4 -57.77 17.68 -15.69
C GLY A 4 -57.13 16.59 -14.82
N VAL A 5 -57.26 15.30 -15.17
CA VAL A 5 -56.60 14.18 -14.46
C VAL A 5 -55.32 13.74 -15.19
N LEU A 6 -55.24 13.94 -16.50
CA LEU A 6 -54.08 13.51 -17.29
C LEU A 6 -52.82 14.34 -16.97
N VAL A 7 -52.99 15.66 -16.83
CA VAL A 7 -51.91 16.59 -16.50
C VAL A 7 -51.24 16.28 -15.15
N PRO A 8 -51.96 16.17 -14.01
CA PRO A 8 -51.33 15.84 -12.73
C PRO A 8 -50.66 14.47 -12.74
N LEU A 9 -51.17 13.50 -13.52
CA LEU A 9 -50.59 12.16 -13.63
C LEU A 9 -49.28 12.18 -14.41
N ILE A 10 -49.18 12.97 -15.48
CA ILE A 10 -47.92 13.23 -16.21
C ILE A 10 -46.91 13.94 -15.30
N VAL A 11 -47.33 14.99 -14.59
CA VAL A 11 -46.46 15.72 -13.66
C VAL A 11 -45.95 14.79 -12.55
N PHE A 12 -46.82 13.96 -11.98
CA PHE A 12 -46.43 12.97 -10.97
C PHE A 12 -45.42 11.95 -11.54
N ALA A 13 -45.65 11.42 -12.74
CA ALA A 13 -44.72 10.50 -13.38
C ALA A 13 -43.34 11.14 -13.64
N LEU A 14 -43.31 12.41 -14.07
CA LEU A 14 -42.06 13.17 -14.26
C LEU A 14 -41.34 13.39 -12.93
N LEU A 15 -42.06 13.76 -11.87
CA LEU A 15 -41.49 13.92 -10.53
C LEU A 15 -40.94 12.61 -9.97
N ALA A 16 -41.67 11.50 -10.14
CA ALA A 16 -41.22 10.18 -9.75
C ALA A 16 -39.95 9.75 -10.51
N LEU A 17 -39.89 10.02 -11.82
CA LEU A 17 -38.70 9.76 -12.63
C LEU A 17 -37.50 10.60 -12.17
N LEU A 18 -37.71 11.90 -11.95
CA LEU A 18 -36.67 12.81 -11.44
C LEU A 18 -36.15 12.33 -10.08
N PHE A 19 -37.06 11.97 -9.17
CA PHE A 19 -36.73 11.45 -7.86
C PHE A 19 -35.91 10.14 -7.95
N ALA A 20 -36.32 9.20 -8.81
CA ALA A 20 -35.58 7.97 -9.06
C ALA A 20 -34.16 8.25 -9.61
N LEU A 21 -34.01 9.24 -10.48
CA LEU A 21 -32.70 9.66 -11.00
C LEU A 21 -31.81 10.25 -9.89
N VAL A 22 -32.36 11.08 -9.01
CA VAL A 22 -31.65 11.64 -7.85
C VAL A 22 -31.21 10.52 -6.90
N LEU A 23 -32.09 9.59 -6.57
CA LEU A 23 -31.76 8.42 -5.73
C LEU A 23 -30.66 7.57 -6.36
N ARG A 24 -30.73 7.31 -7.67
CA ARG A 24 -29.69 6.56 -8.39
C ARG A 24 -28.34 7.27 -8.32
N ARG A 25 -28.31 8.59 -8.49
CA ARG A 25 -27.07 9.37 -8.36
C ARG A 25 -26.52 9.36 -6.94
N ALA A 26 -27.38 9.53 -5.93
CA ALA A 26 -26.98 9.47 -4.53
C ALA A 26 -26.39 8.09 -4.18
N ALA A 27 -27.04 7.00 -4.61
CA ALA A 27 -26.55 5.64 -4.41
C ALA A 27 -25.17 5.40 -5.05
N LEU A 28 -24.94 5.92 -6.26
CA LEU A 28 -23.64 5.82 -6.93
C LEU A 28 -22.54 6.60 -6.19
N LEU A 29 -22.86 7.79 -5.65
CA LEU A 29 -21.90 8.57 -4.86
C LEU A 29 -21.54 7.83 -3.57
N VAL A 30 -22.54 7.29 -2.86
CA VAL A 30 -22.32 6.50 -1.63
C VAL A 30 -21.48 5.26 -1.93
N ALA A 31 -21.74 4.56 -3.03
CA ALA A 31 -20.95 3.39 -3.42
C ALA A 31 -19.47 3.74 -3.67
N ARG A 32 -19.20 4.86 -4.35
CA ARG A 32 -17.82 5.34 -4.59
C ARG A 32 -17.10 5.74 -3.31
N MET A 33 -17.81 6.40 -2.39
CA MET A 33 -17.25 6.76 -1.08
C MET A 33 -16.88 5.50 -0.29
N ARG A 34 -17.77 4.52 -0.23
CA ARG A 34 -17.52 3.24 0.45
C ARG A 34 -16.34 2.48 -0.14
N GLU A 35 -16.21 2.46 -1.46
CA GLU A 35 -15.06 1.83 -2.13
C GLU A 35 -13.75 2.50 -1.70
N ALA A 36 -13.70 3.84 -1.71
CA ALA A 36 -12.52 4.58 -1.27
C ALA A 36 -12.22 4.39 0.22
N ASP A 37 -13.24 4.38 1.09
CA ASP A 37 -13.09 4.10 2.52
C ASP A 37 -12.54 2.67 2.76
N SER A 38 -13.07 1.68 2.03
CA SER A 38 -12.62 0.28 2.15
C SER A 38 -11.17 0.10 1.71
N PHE A 39 -10.77 0.77 0.63
CA PHE A 39 -9.39 0.78 0.17
C PHE A 39 -8.45 1.41 1.21
N ARG A 40 -8.83 2.56 1.76
CA ARG A 40 -8.05 3.24 2.81
C ARG A 40 -7.82 2.35 4.03
N ALA A 41 -8.89 1.75 4.55
CA ALA A 41 -8.80 0.87 5.70
C ALA A 41 -7.89 -0.33 5.42
N ALA A 42 -8.01 -0.95 4.24
CA ALA A 42 -7.18 -2.08 3.85
C ALA A 42 -5.69 -1.69 3.70
N VAL A 43 -5.39 -0.52 3.13
CA VAL A 43 -4.01 -0.01 3.03
C VAL A 43 -3.41 0.28 4.41
N THR A 44 -4.16 0.92 5.31
CA THR A 44 -3.69 1.20 6.68
C THR A 44 -3.42 -0.08 7.47
N ASP A 45 -4.30 -1.07 7.36
CA ASP A 45 -4.11 -2.38 7.99
C ASP A 45 -2.86 -3.09 7.43
N LEU A 46 -2.74 -3.17 6.10
CA LEU A 46 -1.59 -3.78 5.44
C LEU A 46 -0.27 -3.10 5.86
N ALA A 47 -0.22 -1.77 5.83
CA ALA A 47 0.96 -1.01 6.23
C ALA A 47 1.34 -1.23 7.70
N THR A 48 0.34 -1.35 8.59
CA THR A 48 0.56 -1.65 10.01
C THR A 48 1.17 -3.03 10.20
N ARG A 49 0.64 -4.05 9.50
CA ARG A 49 1.18 -5.42 9.53
C ARG A 49 2.60 -5.48 8.98
N ILE A 50 2.88 -4.77 7.88
CA ILE A 50 4.23 -4.65 7.31
C ILE A 50 5.17 -4.00 8.32
N ASP A 51 4.76 -2.91 8.95
CA ASP A 51 5.58 -2.16 9.91
C ASP A 51 6.02 -3.04 11.09
N ILE A 52 5.06 -3.75 11.69
CA ILE A 52 5.30 -4.69 12.80
C ILE A 52 6.21 -5.83 12.33
N SER A 53 5.92 -6.42 11.17
CA SER A 53 6.67 -7.55 10.64
C SER A 53 8.12 -7.18 10.30
N LEU A 54 8.34 -6.03 9.66
CA LEU A 54 9.68 -5.60 9.23
C LEU A 54 10.48 -4.97 10.37
N GLY A 55 9.83 -4.33 11.35
CA GLY A 55 10.51 -3.71 12.49
C GLY A 55 11.42 -4.68 13.23
N GLY A 56 10.89 -5.85 13.61
CA GLY A 56 11.68 -6.87 14.31
C GLY A 56 12.82 -7.46 13.47
N VAL A 57 12.69 -7.47 12.14
CA VAL A 57 13.74 -7.96 11.22
C VAL A 57 14.85 -6.92 11.08
N VAL A 58 14.48 -5.64 10.93
CA VAL A 58 15.42 -4.51 10.85
C VAL A 58 16.30 -4.47 12.11
N GLU A 59 15.72 -4.63 13.30
CA GLU A 59 16.47 -4.67 14.55
C GLU A 59 17.52 -5.79 14.58
N ARG A 60 17.14 -7.01 14.18
CA ARG A 60 18.05 -8.16 14.14
C ARG A 60 19.17 -7.97 13.11
N ILE A 61 18.85 -7.44 11.93
CA ILE A 61 19.86 -7.12 10.92
C ILE A 61 20.82 -6.05 11.45
N ASP A 62 20.32 -5.03 12.18
CA ASP A 62 21.19 -4.02 12.79
C ASP A 62 22.12 -4.63 13.85
N SER A 63 21.64 -5.58 14.65
CA SER A 63 22.48 -6.31 15.60
C SER A 63 23.61 -7.09 14.91
N VAL A 64 23.33 -7.77 13.79
CA VAL A 64 24.37 -8.45 12.98
C VAL A 64 25.34 -7.43 12.38
N ARG A 65 24.83 -6.33 11.82
CA ARG A 65 25.62 -5.23 11.25
C ARG A 65 26.57 -4.59 12.28
N ARG A 66 26.17 -4.56 13.55
CA ARG A 66 26.97 -4.05 14.68
C ARG A 66 27.83 -5.11 15.36
N HIS A 67 27.90 -6.32 14.81
CA HIS A 67 28.62 -7.46 15.38
C HIS A 67 28.16 -7.85 16.80
N GLN A 68 26.89 -7.59 17.13
CA GLN A 68 26.27 -7.95 18.41
C GLN A 68 25.56 -9.31 18.36
N LEU A 69 25.29 -9.80 17.15
CA LEU A 69 24.67 -11.08 16.88
C LEU A 69 25.40 -11.75 15.71
N PRO A 70 25.64 -13.08 15.73
CA PRO A 70 26.26 -13.76 14.61
C PRO A 70 25.27 -13.84 13.43
N SER A 71 25.79 -13.93 12.20
CA SER A 71 24.98 -13.85 10.98
C SER A 71 24.10 -15.08 10.74
N ASP A 72 24.47 -16.23 11.28
CA ASP A 72 23.68 -17.47 11.23
C ASP A 72 22.41 -17.39 12.09
N ALA A 73 22.44 -16.65 13.20
CA ALA A 73 21.30 -16.50 14.11
C ALA A 73 20.09 -15.76 13.52
N ILE A 74 20.20 -15.17 12.32
CA ILE A 74 19.10 -14.46 11.66
C ILE A 74 18.57 -15.13 10.40
N ALA A 75 19.13 -16.27 9.97
CA ALA A 75 18.76 -16.92 8.70
C ALA A 75 17.26 -17.23 8.61
N ASP A 76 16.71 -17.97 9.58
CA ASP A 76 15.28 -18.33 9.61
C ASP A 76 14.38 -17.09 9.66
N ASN A 77 14.81 -16.03 10.35
CA ASN A 77 14.07 -14.78 10.43
C ASN A 77 14.03 -14.05 9.07
N LEU A 78 15.13 -14.08 8.32
CA LEU A 78 15.23 -13.46 7.00
C LEU A 78 14.40 -14.22 5.96
N GLU A 79 14.41 -15.55 6.00
CA GLU A 79 13.59 -16.39 5.13
C GLU A 79 12.09 -16.11 5.38
N ALA A 80 11.66 -16.17 6.65
CA ALA A 80 10.28 -15.88 7.03
C ALA A 80 9.86 -14.44 6.65
N ALA A 81 10.76 -13.46 6.82
CA ALA A 81 10.51 -12.09 6.41
C ALA A 81 10.36 -11.95 4.90
N THR A 82 11.19 -12.65 4.13
CA THR A 82 11.16 -12.62 2.66
C THR A 82 9.85 -13.21 2.15
N GLU A 83 9.44 -14.35 2.70
CA GLU A 83 8.15 -14.96 2.38
C GLU A 83 6.97 -14.05 2.76
N ALA A 84 7.01 -13.44 3.96
CA ALA A 84 5.98 -12.52 4.43
C ALA A 84 5.85 -11.30 3.51
N VAL A 85 6.97 -10.68 3.11
CA VAL A 85 6.98 -9.56 2.16
C VAL A 85 6.41 -9.98 0.80
N GLY A 86 6.75 -11.18 0.32
CA GLY A 86 6.13 -11.74 -0.89
C GLY A 86 4.61 -11.86 -0.78
N ARG A 87 4.10 -12.38 0.35
CA ARG A 87 2.66 -12.46 0.61
C ARG A 87 2.00 -11.07 0.70
N TYR A 88 2.65 -10.10 1.35
CA TYR A 88 2.15 -8.72 1.40
C TYR A 88 2.13 -8.05 0.04
N ALA A 89 3.09 -8.35 -0.84
CA ALA A 89 3.09 -7.83 -2.20
C ALA A 89 1.89 -8.37 -3.00
N GLU A 90 1.60 -9.67 -2.90
CA GLU A 90 0.40 -10.27 -3.51
C GLU A 90 -0.89 -9.68 -2.94
N GLU A 91 -0.96 -9.53 -1.63
CA GLU A 91 -2.10 -8.89 -0.97
C GLU A 91 -2.30 -7.45 -1.45
N GLY A 92 -1.21 -6.68 -1.53
CA GLY A 92 -1.20 -5.33 -2.08
C GLY A 92 -1.72 -5.29 -3.52
N ARG A 93 -1.30 -6.23 -4.38
CA ARG A 93 -1.81 -6.35 -5.76
C ARG A 93 -3.29 -6.70 -5.80
N ALA A 94 -3.78 -7.49 -4.85
CA ALA A 94 -5.19 -7.87 -4.75
C ALA A 94 -6.11 -6.76 -4.23
N LEU A 95 -5.57 -5.66 -3.67
CA LEU A 95 -6.35 -4.54 -3.18
C LEU A 95 -7.19 -3.92 -4.31
N ARG A 96 -8.49 -3.74 -4.04
CA ARG A 96 -9.42 -3.04 -4.93
C ARG A 96 -9.24 -1.53 -4.77
N ALA A 97 -8.32 -0.97 -5.54
CA ALA A 97 -8.10 0.46 -5.58
C ALA A 97 -9.11 1.15 -6.52
N PRO A 98 -9.82 2.21 -6.06
CA PRO A 98 -10.56 3.08 -6.96
C PRO A 98 -9.59 3.70 -8.00
N PRO A 99 -10.06 4.12 -9.18
CA PRO A 99 -9.19 4.63 -10.25
C PRO A 99 -8.20 5.72 -9.81
N SER A 100 -8.61 6.61 -8.90
CA SER A 100 -7.76 7.69 -8.36
C SER A 100 -6.60 7.20 -7.48
N ALA A 101 -6.67 5.97 -6.96
CA ALA A 101 -5.72 5.43 -5.99
C ALA A 101 -4.88 4.26 -6.54
N ARG A 102 -5.02 3.91 -7.83
CA ARG A 102 -4.26 2.81 -8.45
C ARG A 102 -2.75 3.05 -8.40
N VAL A 103 -2.32 4.28 -8.67
CA VAL A 103 -0.90 4.66 -8.60
C VAL A 103 -0.35 4.44 -7.19
N GLN A 104 -1.10 4.83 -6.15
CA GLN A 104 -0.69 4.63 -4.76
C GLN A 104 -0.57 3.14 -4.41
N ARG A 105 -1.54 2.32 -4.83
CA ARG A 105 -1.47 0.85 -4.70
C ARG A 105 -0.22 0.30 -5.38
N ASP A 106 0.03 0.70 -6.62
CA ASP A 106 1.19 0.24 -7.39
C ASP A 106 2.51 0.66 -6.75
N SER A 107 2.59 1.88 -6.20
CA SER A 107 3.76 2.37 -5.45
C SER A 107 4.00 1.56 -4.18
N ILE A 108 2.97 1.22 -3.41
CA ILE A 108 3.12 0.36 -2.22
C ILE A 108 3.67 -1.01 -2.59
N VAL A 109 3.13 -1.62 -3.66
CA VAL A 109 3.62 -2.91 -4.17
C VAL A 109 5.08 -2.83 -4.62
N ALA A 110 5.46 -1.76 -5.32
CA ALA A 110 6.83 -1.55 -5.76
C ALA A 110 7.82 -1.43 -4.58
N GLU A 111 7.42 -0.76 -3.50
CA GLU A 111 8.22 -0.68 -2.27
C GLU A 111 8.29 -2.01 -1.52
N LEU A 112 7.23 -2.84 -1.55
CA LEU A 112 7.28 -4.21 -1.03
C LEU A 112 8.26 -5.09 -1.82
N GLU A 113 8.24 -5.03 -3.14
CA GLU A 113 9.20 -5.74 -3.98
C GLU A 113 10.64 -5.24 -3.75
N ARG A 114 10.80 -3.93 -3.51
CA ARG A 114 12.08 -3.33 -3.11
C ARG A 114 12.55 -3.88 -1.75
N ALA A 115 11.66 -4.00 -0.78
CA ALA A 115 11.96 -4.60 0.52
C ALA A 115 12.37 -6.08 0.38
N GLY A 116 11.70 -6.85 -0.49
CA GLY A 116 12.06 -8.24 -0.79
C GLY A 116 13.49 -8.37 -1.32
N ARG A 117 13.86 -7.58 -2.35
CA ARG A 117 15.23 -7.55 -2.87
C ARG A 117 16.26 -7.09 -1.83
N ALA A 118 15.86 -6.22 -0.91
CA ALA A 118 16.72 -5.79 0.17
C ALA A 118 17.00 -6.93 1.16
N LEU A 119 15.99 -7.74 1.50
CA LEU A 119 16.15 -8.93 2.34
C LEU A 119 17.03 -9.98 1.68
N GLU A 120 16.83 -10.27 0.38
CA GLU A 120 17.68 -11.18 -0.40
C GLU A 120 19.15 -10.78 -0.36
N MET A 121 19.44 -9.47 -0.44
CA MET A 121 20.81 -8.95 -0.32
C MET A 121 21.42 -9.19 1.06
N VAL A 122 20.61 -9.12 2.12
CA VAL A 122 21.07 -9.44 3.48
C VAL A 122 21.30 -10.94 3.64
N VAL A 123 20.40 -11.78 3.13
CA VAL A 123 20.56 -13.25 3.11
C VAL A 123 21.87 -13.62 2.43
N HIS A 124 22.11 -13.08 1.25
CA HIS A 124 23.36 -13.31 0.51
C HIS A 124 24.60 -12.90 1.32
N GLY A 125 24.55 -11.75 1.99
CA GLY A 125 25.64 -11.33 2.87
C GLY A 125 25.86 -12.27 4.05
N ALA A 126 24.78 -12.73 4.70
CA ALA A 126 24.88 -13.68 5.82
C ALA A 126 25.45 -15.05 5.38
N GLU A 127 25.06 -15.54 4.20
CA GLU A 127 25.61 -16.76 3.59
C GLU A 127 27.11 -16.64 3.27
N LEU A 128 27.56 -15.48 2.76
CA LEU A 128 28.98 -15.25 2.50
C LEU A 128 29.82 -15.31 3.78
N MET A 129 29.30 -14.78 4.91
CA MET A 129 30.02 -14.82 6.20
C MET A 129 30.15 -16.26 6.75
N THR A 130 29.23 -17.15 6.43
CA THR A 130 29.19 -18.52 6.98
C THR A 130 29.91 -19.53 6.09
N THR A 131 29.80 -19.41 4.77
CA THR A 131 30.27 -20.42 3.82
C THR A 131 31.68 -20.20 3.27
N GLN A 132 32.16 -18.95 3.23
CA GLN A 132 33.43 -18.59 2.58
C GLN A 132 34.23 -17.58 3.41
N PRO A 133 34.82 -18.01 4.54
CA PRO A 133 35.59 -17.11 5.40
C PRO A 133 36.86 -16.60 4.70
N GLY A 134 37.06 -15.28 4.72
CA GLY A 134 38.25 -14.61 4.20
C GLY A 134 38.07 -13.09 4.10
N PRO A 135 39.14 -12.27 4.17
CA PRO A 135 39.02 -10.81 4.32
C PRO A 135 38.24 -10.11 3.20
N ALA A 136 38.41 -10.56 1.95
CA ALA A 136 37.70 -9.99 0.80
C ALA A 136 36.20 -10.34 0.81
N ARG A 137 35.86 -11.58 1.16
CA ARG A 137 34.46 -12.04 1.26
C ARG A 137 33.75 -11.46 2.47
N GLU A 138 34.46 -11.26 3.56
CA GLU A 138 33.94 -10.59 4.74
C GLU A 138 33.55 -9.13 4.43
N LEU A 139 34.40 -8.40 3.70
CA LEU A 139 34.08 -7.02 3.29
C LEU A 139 32.87 -6.97 2.35
N GLU A 140 32.79 -7.89 1.39
CA GLU A 140 31.64 -8.03 0.48
C GLU A 140 30.36 -8.33 1.26
N ALA A 141 30.40 -9.31 2.16
CA ALA A 141 29.28 -9.69 3.01
C ALA A 141 28.77 -8.53 3.86
N GLN A 142 29.66 -7.81 4.55
CA GLN A 142 29.30 -6.64 5.35
C GLN A 142 28.70 -5.53 4.48
N THR A 143 29.21 -5.33 3.26
CA THR A 143 28.67 -4.36 2.32
C THR A 143 27.26 -4.73 1.87
N SER A 144 27.04 -6.00 1.54
CA SER A 144 25.72 -6.53 1.17
C SER A 144 24.71 -6.35 2.31
N ILE A 145 25.07 -6.75 3.54
CA ILE A 145 24.22 -6.58 4.73
C ILE A 145 23.89 -5.10 4.96
N LYS A 146 24.89 -4.22 4.92
CA LYS A 146 24.68 -2.78 5.13
C LYS A 146 23.75 -2.18 4.08
N ARG A 147 23.92 -2.52 2.80
CA ARG A 147 23.08 -2.02 1.71
C ARG A 147 21.66 -2.55 1.78
N GLY A 148 21.50 -3.85 2.06
CA GLY A 148 20.20 -4.47 2.27
C GLY A 148 19.46 -3.82 3.45
N TYR A 149 20.13 -3.64 4.59
CA TYR A 149 19.60 -2.94 5.76
C TYR A 149 19.07 -1.53 5.44
N LEU A 150 19.87 -0.69 4.80
CA LEU A 150 19.46 0.68 4.45
C LEU A 150 18.30 0.69 3.45
N ASN A 151 18.32 -0.20 2.45
CA ASN A 151 17.24 -0.30 1.49
C ASN A 151 15.92 -0.75 2.13
N LEU A 152 15.98 -1.66 3.10
CA LEU A 152 14.82 -2.16 3.84
C LEU A 152 14.19 -1.06 4.69
N ILE A 153 15.00 -0.26 5.39
CA ILE A 153 14.52 0.91 6.14
C ILE A 153 13.82 1.89 5.21
N HIS A 154 14.45 2.27 4.10
CA HIS A 154 13.86 3.23 3.18
C HIS A 154 12.55 2.73 2.57
N ALA A 155 12.48 1.44 2.22
CA ALA A 155 11.25 0.84 1.71
C ALA A 155 10.14 0.87 2.77
N ARG A 156 10.45 0.51 4.02
CA ARG A 156 9.51 0.56 5.14
C ARG A 156 8.98 1.98 5.38
N GLU A 157 9.86 2.98 5.41
CA GLU A 157 9.47 4.39 5.55
C GLU A 157 8.61 4.88 4.38
N ALA A 158 8.96 4.48 3.15
CA ALA A 158 8.18 4.81 1.97
C ALA A 158 6.76 4.21 2.02
N ILE A 159 6.63 2.93 2.42
CA ILE A 159 5.33 2.26 2.61
C ILE A 159 4.49 3.02 3.65
N GLY A 160 5.08 3.38 4.79
CA GLY A 160 4.40 4.16 5.83
C GLY A 160 3.87 5.49 5.31
N ARG A 161 4.69 6.25 4.57
CA ARG A 161 4.27 7.52 3.95
C ARG A 161 3.15 7.32 2.93
N LEU A 162 3.30 6.36 2.02
CA LEU A 162 2.29 6.04 1.00
C LEU A 162 0.96 5.63 1.63
N ALA A 163 0.99 4.92 2.76
CA ALA A 163 -0.22 4.55 3.49
C ALA A 163 -0.94 5.76 4.11
N VAL A 164 -0.19 6.72 4.67
CA VAL A 164 -0.74 7.98 5.17
C VAL A 164 -1.32 8.83 4.03
N GLU A 165 -0.62 8.91 2.90
CA GLU A 165 -1.08 9.60 1.70
C GLU A 165 -2.36 8.97 1.14
N ALA A 166 -2.43 7.63 1.10
CA ALA A 166 -3.63 6.91 0.68
C ALA A 166 -4.82 7.14 1.64
N ALA A 167 -4.56 7.22 2.95
CA ALA A 167 -5.56 7.48 3.97
C ALA A 167 -6.13 8.91 3.92
N THR A 168 -5.40 9.85 3.32
CA THR A 168 -5.82 11.25 3.24
C THR A 168 -6.77 11.42 2.04
N PRO A 169 -8.01 11.92 2.25
CA PRO A 169 -8.89 12.21 1.13
C PRO A 169 -8.26 13.28 0.23
N PRO A 170 -8.37 13.17 -1.11
CA PRO A 170 -7.91 14.23 -1.99
C PRO A 170 -8.62 15.53 -1.61
N ALA A 171 -7.87 16.63 -1.60
CA ALA A 171 -8.45 17.96 -1.38
C ALA A 171 -9.62 18.15 -2.36
N PRO A 172 -10.74 18.75 -1.93
CA PRO A 172 -11.84 19.02 -2.84
C PRO A 172 -11.31 19.90 -3.98
N THR A 173 -11.16 19.30 -5.16
CA THR A 173 -10.81 20.05 -6.37
C THR A 173 -11.95 21.03 -6.58
N GLY A 174 -11.66 22.33 -6.45
CA GLY A 174 -12.61 23.43 -6.62
C GLY A 174 -13.11 23.61 -8.06
N GLU A 175 -13.31 22.53 -8.82
CA GLU A 175 -13.87 22.55 -10.16
C GLU A 175 -15.41 22.56 -10.13
N VAL A 176 -16.00 23.45 -9.32
CA VAL A 176 -17.41 23.83 -9.46
C VAL A 176 -17.56 25.32 -9.12
N LEU A 177 -16.93 26.21 -9.90
CA LEU A 177 -17.30 27.63 -10.05
C LEU A 177 -16.36 28.25 -11.09
N GLY A 178 -16.78 28.29 -12.36
CA GLY A 178 -15.97 28.95 -13.41
C GLY A 178 -16.28 28.58 -14.86
N ARG A 179 -17.35 27.84 -15.16
CA ARG A 179 -17.84 27.68 -16.54
C ARG A 179 -19.27 28.16 -16.66
N ARG A 180 -19.44 29.45 -16.43
CA ARG A 180 -20.52 30.31 -16.93
C ARG A 180 -20.07 31.73 -16.58
N GLU A 181 -19.37 32.38 -17.49
CA GLU A 181 -19.77 33.72 -17.95
C GLU A 181 -19.50 33.76 -19.46
N LEU A 182 -20.57 34.09 -20.18
CA LEU A 182 -20.57 34.55 -21.56
C LEU A 182 -20.16 36.03 -21.56
#